data_AF-A0A3G9HCV1-F1
#
_entry.id   AF-A0A3G9HCV1-F1
#
_cell.length_a   1.000
_cell.length_b   1.000
_cell.length_c   1.000
_cell.angle_alpha   90.00
_cell.angle_beta   90.00
_cell.angle_gamma   90.00
#
_symmetry.space_group_name_H-M   'P 1'
#
loop_
_entity.id
_entity.type
_entity.pdbx_description
1 polymer ?
#
loop_
_entity_poly.entity_id
_entity_poly.type
_entity_poly.pdbx_seq_one_letter_code
_entity_poly.pdbx_strand_id
1 'polypeptide(L)'
;MRRAFTLVEMLISILLTAIVFTYIYATLNSVKKSHSRYLESAKTVTDAQRIFSLLSKDITQLRSATNIVHEAGFDRISFTTDNSIYSIPRPWVHYFISAKSRALIRVEATAPIDFFSTGYVGDANGTYLFADKLAEGCDSFRAAERGARVDIILKCKDLAPIAVTLYKGGM
;
A
#
# COMPACT_ATOMS: atom_id res chain seq x y z
N MET A 1 63.91 17.90 23.37
CA MET A 1 64.26 17.28 22.07
C MET A 1 63.04 16.52 21.57
N ARG A 2 62.48 16.88 20.41
CA ARG A 2 61.39 16.10 19.80
C ARG A 2 61.99 14.79 19.28
N ARG A 3 61.57 13.64 19.83
CA ARG A 3 61.95 12.33 19.30
C ARG A 3 61.25 12.18 17.95
N ALA A 4 62.03 12.12 16.87
CA ALA A 4 61.51 11.80 15.55
C ALA A 4 61.11 10.31 15.56
N PHE A 5 59.98 10.02 14.92
CA PHE A 5 59.54 8.64 14.68
C PHE A 5 60.60 7.88 13.89
N THR A 6 60.84 6.63 14.24
CA THR A 6 61.70 5.75 13.45
C THR A 6 60.98 5.34 12.16
N LEU A 7 61.76 5.08 11.11
CA LEU A 7 61.22 4.67 9.80
C LEU A 7 60.33 3.41 9.90
N VAL A 8 60.70 2.48 10.79
CA VAL A 8 59.94 1.25 11.06
C VAL A 8 58.57 1.55 11.68
N GLU A 9 58.51 2.42 12.68
CA GLU A 9 57.24 2.83 13.30
C GLU A 9 56.31 3.54 12.31
N MET A 10 56.87 4.31 11.36
CA MET A 10 56.09 4.94 10.30
C MET A 10 55.45 3.91 9.36
N LEU A 11 56.21 2.88 8.95
CA LEU A 11 55.69 1.79 8.11
C LEU A 11 54.59 0.99 8.80
N ILE A 12 54.77 0.68 10.08
CA ILE A 12 53.75 -0.01 10.89
C ILE A 12 52.48 0.85 10.98
N SER A 13 52.64 2.16 11.19
CA SER A 13 51.51 3.08 11.29
C SER A 13 50.72 3.17 9.98
N ILE A 14 51.40 3.23 8.83
CA ILE A 14 50.76 3.23 7.51
C ILE A 14 50.02 1.91 7.26
N LEU A 15 50.62 0.78 7.61
CA LEU A 15 50.01 -0.54 7.47
C LEU A 15 48.72 -0.66 8.31
N LEU A 16 48.80 -0.28 9.59
CA LEU A 16 47.64 -0.28 10.48
C LEU A 16 46.55 0.67 9.97
N THR A 17 46.95 1.85 9.47
CA THR A 17 46.03 2.83 8.89
C THR A 17 45.31 2.27 7.67
N ALA A 18 46.02 1.57 6.77
CA ALA A 18 45.42 0.94 5.59
C ALA A 18 44.40 -0.15 5.98
N ILE A 19 44.71 -0.95 7.00
CA ILE A 19 43.78 -1.95 7.54
C ILE A 19 42.52 -1.27 8.08
N VAL A 20 42.68 -0.23 8.89
CA VAL A 20 41.55 0.54 9.46
C VAL A 20 40.68 1.15 8.36
N PHE A 21 41.27 1.79 7.35
CA PHE A 21 40.51 2.35 6.23
C PHE A 21 39.73 1.29 5.45
N THR A 22 40.29 0.10 5.28
CA THR A 22 39.61 -1.02 4.63
C THR A 22 38.35 -1.42 5.40
N TYR A 23 38.44 -1.55 6.73
CA TYR A 23 37.28 -1.86 7.58
C TYR A 23 36.25 -0.74 7.63
N ILE A 24 36.69 0.52 7.65
CA ILE A 24 35.78 1.69 7.60
C ILE A 24 35.00 1.67 6.29
N TYR A 25 35.68 1.46 5.16
CA TYR A 25 35.03 1.42 3.85
C TYR A 25 34.03 0.27 3.74
N ALA A 26 34.39 -0.93 4.23
CA ALA A 26 33.48 -2.08 4.28
C ALA A 26 32.24 -1.78 5.15
N THR A 27 32.45 -1.19 6.33
CA THR A 27 31.37 -0.81 7.24
C THR A 27 30.44 0.24 6.62
N LEU A 28 30.99 1.28 5.98
CA LEU A 28 30.20 2.32 5.30
C LEU A 28 29.32 1.74 4.19
N ASN A 29 29.87 0.83 3.38
CA ASN A 29 29.10 0.16 2.34
C ASN A 29 27.98 -0.72 2.92
N SER A 30 28.26 -1.42 4.02
CA SER A 30 27.26 -2.22 4.73
C SER A 30 26.13 -1.34 5.28
N VAL A 31 26.47 -0.22 5.93
CA VAL A 31 25.50 0.75 6.45
C VAL A 31 24.65 1.34 5.33
N LYS A 32 25.25 1.76 4.21
CA LYS A 32 24.53 2.29 3.05
C LYS A 32 23.52 1.28 2.50
N LYS A 33 23.92 0.01 2.37
CA LYS A 33 23.04 -1.08 1.91
C LYS A 33 21.94 -1.43 2.93
N SER A 34 22.23 -1.32 4.23
CA SER A 34 21.21 -1.50 5.25
C SER A 34 20.19 -0.37 5.22
N HIS A 35 20.64 0.87 5.12
CA HIS A 35 19.80 2.05 5.07
C HIS A 35 18.83 2.03 3.87
N SER A 36 19.31 1.64 2.68
CA SER A 36 18.43 1.52 1.50
C SER A 36 17.33 0.47 1.70
N ARG A 37 17.66 -0.70 2.28
CA ARG A 37 16.67 -1.75 2.60
C ARG A 37 15.66 -1.30 3.65
N TYR A 38 16.10 -0.53 4.64
CA TYR A 38 15.22 0.03 5.65
C TYR A 38 14.25 1.05 5.06
N LEU A 39 14.71 1.95 4.18
CA LEU A 39 13.84 2.91 3.50
C LEU A 39 12.79 2.21 2.65
N GLU A 40 13.18 1.17 1.91
CA GLU A 40 12.26 0.36 1.10
C GLU A 40 11.21 -0.33 1.98
N SER A 41 11.63 -0.98 3.06
CA SER A 41 10.71 -1.66 4.00
C SER A 41 9.79 -0.67 4.72
N ALA A 42 10.29 0.51 5.09
CA ALA A 42 9.49 1.54 5.73
C ALA A 42 8.40 2.06 4.78
N LYS A 43 8.73 2.23 3.50
CA LYS A 43 7.77 2.63 2.48
C LYS A 43 6.67 1.58 2.31
N THR A 44 7.01 0.30 2.15
CA THR A 44 6.01 -0.77 1.96
C THR A 44 5.05 -0.91 3.15
N VAL A 45 5.54 -0.75 4.37
CA VAL A 45 4.72 -0.76 5.58
C VAL A 45 3.83 0.48 5.66
N THR A 46 4.35 1.66 5.32
CA THR A 46 3.58 2.91 5.31
C THR A 46 2.44 2.86 4.31
N ASP A 47 2.70 2.35 3.10
CA ASP A 47 1.69 2.19 2.06
C ASP A 47 0.61 1.18 2.48
N ALA A 48 1.00 0.05 3.08
CA ALA A 48 0.05 -0.92 3.63
C ALA A 48 -0.83 -0.33 4.73
N GLN A 49 -0.24 0.45 5.64
CA GLN A 49 -0.97 1.13 6.71
C GLN A 49 -1.94 2.18 6.15
N ARG A 50 -1.56 2.91 5.11
CA ARG A 50 -2.46 3.87 4.44
C ARG A 50 -3.67 3.17 3.84
N ILE A 51 -3.46 2.07 3.12
CA ILE A 51 -4.55 1.28 2.50
C ILE A 51 -5.44 0.68 3.58
N PHE A 52 -4.84 0.10 4.63
CA PHE A 52 -5.58 -0.46 5.76
C PHE A 52 -6.44 0.59 6.46
N SER A 53 -5.89 1.78 6.72
CA SER A 53 -6.62 2.89 7.34
C SER A 53 -7.81 3.34 6.48
N LEU A 54 -7.61 3.42 5.17
CA LEU A 54 -8.67 3.78 4.23
C LEU A 54 -9.79 2.74 4.19
N LEU A 55 -9.45 1.45 4.02
CA LEU A 55 -10.41 0.35 4.08
C LEU A 55 -11.16 0.31 5.41
N SER A 56 -10.45 0.53 6.52
CA SER A 56 -11.05 0.55 7.86
C SER A 56 -12.09 1.65 7.97
N LYS A 57 -11.78 2.88 7.52
CA LYS A 57 -12.74 3.98 7.51
C LYS A 57 -13.94 3.69 6.62
N ASP A 58 -13.71 3.20 5.42
CA ASP A 58 -14.75 2.88 4.45
C ASP A 58 -15.74 1.84 5.00
N ILE A 59 -15.25 0.75 5.60
CA ILE A 59 -16.09 -0.32 6.15
C ILE A 59 -16.74 0.06 7.49
N THR A 60 -16.03 0.78 8.36
CA THR A 60 -16.60 1.20 9.66
C THR A 60 -17.65 2.31 9.51
N GLN A 61 -17.62 3.07 8.43
CA GLN A 61 -18.61 4.13 8.13
C GLN A 61 -19.62 3.73 7.06
N LEU A 62 -19.74 2.43 6.82
CA LEU A 62 -20.59 1.84 5.79
C LEU A 62 -22.09 2.12 6.04
N ARG A 63 -22.82 2.44 4.97
CA ARG A 63 -24.23 2.87 5.00
C ARG A 63 -25.17 2.01 4.15
N SER A 64 -24.64 1.07 3.36
CA SER A 64 -25.43 0.08 2.61
C SER A 64 -24.98 -1.34 2.94
N ALA A 65 -25.72 -2.36 2.50
CA ALA A 65 -25.13 -3.71 2.43
C ALA A 65 -23.90 -3.71 1.49
N THR A 66 -22.94 -4.60 1.73
CA THR A 66 -21.83 -4.78 0.77
C THR A 66 -22.29 -5.64 -0.40
N ASN A 67 -22.00 -5.20 -1.62
CA ASN A 67 -22.13 -6.01 -2.81
C ASN A 67 -20.76 -6.60 -3.15
N ILE A 68 -20.60 -7.90 -2.94
CA ILE A 68 -19.38 -8.64 -3.24
C ILE A 68 -19.63 -9.52 -4.46
N VAL A 69 -18.86 -9.28 -5.52
CA VAL A 69 -18.85 -10.10 -6.74
C VAL A 69 -17.60 -10.96 -6.72
N HIS A 70 -17.76 -12.27 -6.67
CA HIS A 70 -16.66 -13.23 -6.71
C HIS A 70 -16.32 -13.59 -8.16
N GLU A 71 -15.12 -13.26 -8.61
CA GLU A 71 -14.63 -13.60 -9.95
C GLU A 71 -13.43 -14.56 -9.90
N ALA A 72 -13.15 -15.16 -11.06
CA ALA A 72 -11.97 -15.99 -11.31
C ALA A 72 -10.69 -15.14 -11.22
N GLY A 73 -10.21 -14.91 -10.00
CA GLY A 73 -8.95 -14.25 -9.70
C GLY A 73 -9.06 -13.28 -8.53
N PHE A 74 -9.96 -12.31 -8.64
CA PHE A 74 -10.13 -11.24 -7.67
C PHE A 74 -11.61 -10.99 -7.40
N ASP A 75 -11.95 -10.68 -6.16
CA ASP A 75 -13.29 -10.21 -5.84
C ASP A 75 -13.42 -8.72 -6.19
N ARG A 76 -14.65 -8.24 -6.31
CA ARG A 76 -14.96 -6.82 -6.31
C ARG A 76 -15.94 -6.55 -5.19
N ILE A 77 -15.72 -5.47 -4.46
CA ILE A 77 -16.61 -5.05 -3.37
C ILE A 77 -17.10 -3.64 -3.65
N SER A 78 -18.41 -3.42 -3.45
CA SER A 78 -19.08 -2.14 -3.68
C SER A 78 -20.04 -1.83 -2.53
N PHE A 79 -20.09 -0.59 -2.07
CA PHE A 79 -20.97 -0.15 -0.99
C PHE A 79 -21.05 1.38 -0.94
N THR A 80 -21.97 1.92 -0.15
CA THR A 80 -21.95 3.32 0.26
C THR A 80 -21.34 3.47 1.65
N THR A 81 -20.66 4.59 1.88
CA THR A 81 -19.99 4.92 3.15
C THR A 81 -20.02 6.42 3.38
N ASP A 82 -19.87 6.89 4.62
CA ASP A 82 -19.69 8.34 4.88
C ASP A 82 -18.25 8.81 4.64
N ASN A 83 -17.29 7.89 4.50
CA ASN A 83 -15.91 8.24 4.24
C ASN A 83 -15.71 8.59 2.75
N SER A 84 -15.29 9.83 2.48
CA SER A 84 -14.93 10.29 1.13
C SER A 84 -13.58 11.01 1.13
N ILE A 85 -12.74 10.66 0.16
CA ILE A 85 -11.49 11.35 -0.17
C ILE A 85 -11.80 12.64 -0.95
N TYR A 86 -12.84 12.60 -1.79
CA TYR A 86 -13.19 13.69 -2.70
C TYR A 86 -14.35 14.56 -2.21
N SER A 87 -14.70 14.46 -0.92
CA SER A 87 -15.81 15.19 -0.29
C SER A 87 -17.16 14.97 -0.98
N ILE A 88 -17.35 13.79 -1.57
CA ILE A 88 -18.64 13.35 -2.09
C ILE A 88 -19.52 12.99 -0.89
N PRO A 89 -20.74 13.51 -0.77
CA PRO A 89 -21.67 13.07 0.27
C PRO A 89 -22.12 11.64 0.00
N ARG A 90 -21.82 10.72 0.92
CA ARG A 90 -22.21 9.30 0.84
C ARG A 90 -21.82 8.64 -0.51
N PRO A 91 -20.52 8.61 -0.85
CA PRO A 91 -20.07 8.05 -2.13
C PRO A 91 -20.43 6.59 -2.25
N TRP A 92 -20.64 6.18 -3.50
CA TRP A 92 -20.47 4.79 -3.91
C TRP A 92 -18.98 4.49 -4.02
N VAL A 93 -18.51 3.60 -3.17
CA VAL A 93 -17.12 3.15 -3.14
C VAL A 93 -17.03 1.76 -3.75
N HIS A 94 -16.12 1.60 -4.70
CA HIS A 94 -15.84 0.33 -5.35
C HIS A 94 -14.34 0.00 -5.21
N TYR A 95 -14.04 -1.22 -4.77
CA TYR A 95 -12.68 -1.76 -4.80
C TYR A 95 -12.60 -2.96 -5.74
N PHE A 96 -11.61 -2.94 -6.61
CA PHE A 96 -11.32 -4.06 -7.52
C PHE A 96 -9.85 -4.08 -7.94
N ILE A 97 -9.39 -5.22 -8.45
CA ILE A 97 -8.09 -5.30 -9.11
C ILE A 97 -8.29 -5.08 -10.62
N SER A 98 -7.61 -4.08 -11.18
CA SER A 98 -7.59 -3.88 -12.63
C SER A 98 -6.83 -5.01 -13.31
N ALA A 99 -7.48 -5.72 -14.23
CA ALA A 99 -6.84 -6.81 -14.98
C ALA A 99 -5.63 -6.33 -15.82
N LYS A 100 -5.68 -5.09 -16.33
CA LYS A 100 -4.62 -4.53 -17.19
C LYS A 100 -3.33 -4.22 -16.42
N SER A 101 -3.46 -3.58 -15.25
CA SER A 101 -2.31 -3.11 -14.46
C SER A 101 -2.00 -3.97 -13.24
N ARG A 102 -2.83 -5.00 -12.96
CA ARG A 102 -2.83 -5.77 -11.70
C ARG A 102 -2.75 -4.84 -10.48
N ALA A 103 -3.48 -3.74 -10.52
CA ALA A 103 -3.44 -2.73 -9.48
C ALA A 103 -4.74 -2.71 -8.69
N LEU A 104 -4.65 -2.52 -7.38
CA LEU A 104 -5.82 -2.25 -6.55
C LEU A 104 -6.31 -0.85 -6.84
N ILE A 105 -7.53 -0.76 -7.36
CA ILE A 105 -8.21 0.49 -7.66
C ILE A 105 -9.34 0.68 -6.66
N ARG A 106 -9.42 1.89 -6.11
CA ARG A 106 -10.59 2.36 -5.38
C ARG A 106 -11.26 3.45 -6.20
N VAL A 107 -12.55 3.34 -6.41
CA VAL A 107 -13.35 4.34 -7.11
C VAL A 107 -14.36 4.92 -6.14
N GLU A 108 -14.46 6.24 -6.09
CA GLU A 108 -15.60 6.95 -5.49
C GLU A 108 -16.47 7.51 -6.61
N ALA A 109 -17.79 7.35 -6.47
CA ALA A 109 -18.75 7.86 -7.42
C ALA A 109 -19.97 8.46 -6.71
N THR A 110 -20.62 9.40 -7.38
CA THR A 110 -21.90 9.98 -6.89
C THR A 110 -23.08 9.01 -7.05
N ALA A 111 -22.95 7.98 -7.87
CA ALA A 111 -23.97 6.99 -8.19
C ALA A 111 -23.33 5.60 -8.37
N PRO A 112 -24.08 4.48 -8.24
CA PRO A 112 -23.52 3.15 -8.44
C PRO A 112 -23.02 2.96 -9.88
N ILE A 113 -21.81 2.44 -10.02
CA ILE A 113 -21.20 2.15 -11.32
C ILE A 113 -21.42 0.68 -11.66
N ASP A 114 -21.93 0.42 -12.87
CA ASP A 114 -21.88 -0.89 -13.49
C ASP A 114 -20.62 -1.00 -14.37
N PHE A 115 -19.70 -1.87 -13.97
CA PHE A 115 -18.43 -2.08 -14.68
C PHE A 115 -18.55 -2.96 -15.93
N PHE A 116 -19.71 -3.57 -16.20
CA PHE A 116 -19.87 -4.58 -17.26
C PHE A 116 -20.75 -4.14 -18.43
N SER A 117 -21.76 -3.31 -18.19
CA SER A 117 -22.80 -3.08 -19.19
C SER A 117 -22.54 -1.92 -20.14
N THR A 118 -21.55 -1.05 -19.89
CA THR A 118 -21.40 0.15 -20.72
C THR A 118 -19.94 0.60 -20.86
N GLY A 119 -19.60 1.13 -22.03
CA GLY A 119 -18.39 1.93 -22.26
C GLY A 119 -18.48 3.27 -21.53
N TYR A 120 -18.62 3.23 -20.21
CA TYR A 120 -18.94 4.37 -19.37
C TYR A 120 -17.69 5.23 -19.12
N VAL A 121 -17.58 6.28 -19.92
CA VAL A 121 -16.90 7.53 -19.55
C VAL A 121 -17.96 8.36 -18.81
N GLY A 122 -17.62 8.98 -17.67
CA GLY A 122 -18.53 9.77 -16.85
C GLY A 122 -19.53 10.61 -17.66
N ASP A 123 -20.77 10.66 -17.19
CA ASP A 123 -21.95 10.90 -18.02
C ASP A 123 -22.22 12.39 -18.30
N ALA A 124 -22.77 12.63 -19.49
CA ALA A 124 -23.72 13.69 -19.81
C ALA A 124 -24.92 13.84 -18.82
N ASN A 125 -25.10 12.94 -17.84
CA ASN A 125 -26.06 12.99 -16.71
C ASN A 125 -25.41 13.28 -15.33
N GLY A 126 -24.15 13.69 -15.24
CA GLY A 126 -23.59 14.23 -13.98
C GLY A 126 -23.14 13.20 -12.94
N THR A 127 -22.89 11.94 -13.33
CA THR A 127 -22.17 10.99 -12.48
C THR A 127 -20.67 11.32 -12.50
N TYR A 128 -20.17 11.90 -11.42
CA TYR A 128 -18.75 12.13 -11.22
C TYR A 128 -18.12 10.92 -10.56
N LEU A 129 -16.99 10.47 -11.10
CA LEU A 129 -16.18 9.40 -10.52
C LEU A 129 -14.73 9.82 -10.37
N PHE A 130 -14.12 9.38 -9.30
CA PHE A 130 -12.69 9.55 -9.03
C PHE A 130 -12.10 8.20 -8.72
N ALA A 131 -10.97 7.88 -9.35
CA ALA A 131 -10.32 6.59 -9.22
C ALA A 131 -8.89 6.76 -8.70
N ASP A 132 -8.59 6.11 -7.59
CA ASP A 132 -7.26 6.06 -7.00
C ASP A 132 -6.64 4.68 -7.21
N LYS A 133 -5.40 4.68 -7.71
CA LYS A 133 -4.55 3.50 -7.71
C LYS A 133 -3.86 3.40 -6.35
N LEU A 134 -4.23 2.39 -5.58
CA LEU A 134 -3.76 2.21 -4.21
C LEU A 134 -2.49 1.35 -4.12
N ALA A 135 -2.40 0.29 -4.91
CA ALA A 135 -1.24 -0.61 -4.95
C ALA A 135 -1.08 -1.25 -6.33
N GLU A 136 0.13 -1.72 -6.66
CA GLU A 136 0.46 -2.40 -7.92
C GLU A 136 0.93 -3.84 -7.68
N GLY A 137 0.90 -4.67 -8.73
CA GLY A 137 1.38 -6.05 -8.65
C GLY A 137 0.57 -6.91 -7.69
N CYS A 138 -0.75 -6.71 -7.66
CA CYS A 138 -1.66 -7.45 -6.81
C CYS A 138 -1.94 -8.85 -7.36
N ASP A 139 -1.88 -9.83 -6.46
CA ASP A 139 -2.02 -11.26 -6.72
C ASP A 139 -3.29 -11.84 -6.12
N SER A 140 -3.84 -11.19 -5.10
CA SER A 140 -5.10 -11.59 -4.49
C SER A 140 -5.83 -10.40 -3.90
N PHE A 141 -7.13 -10.37 -4.10
CA PHE A 141 -8.07 -9.52 -3.38
C PHE A 141 -9.34 -10.33 -3.17
N ARG A 142 -9.65 -10.66 -1.92
CA ARG A 142 -10.83 -11.45 -1.53
C ARG A 142 -11.59 -10.75 -0.44
N ALA A 143 -12.90 -10.77 -0.52
CA ALA A 143 -13.78 -10.19 0.46
C ALA A 143 -14.89 -11.18 0.84
N ALA A 144 -15.28 -11.21 2.10
CA ALA A 144 -16.43 -11.98 2.56
C ALA A 144 -17.22 -11.18 3.59
N GLU A 145 -18.53 -11.25 3.53
CA GLU A 145 -19.43 -10.59 4.48
C GLU A 145 -20.18 -11.64 5.30
N ARG A 146 -20.22 -11.47 6.63
CA ARG A 146 -20.96 -12.32 7.57
C ARG A 146 -21.65 -11.45 8.60
N GLY A 147 -22.91 -11.09 8.34
CA GLY A 147 -23.69 -10.22 9.22
C GLY A 147 -23.08 -8.81 9.32
N ALA A 148 -22.60 -8.44 10.51
CA ALA A 148 -21.93 -7.15 10.76
C ALA A 148 -20.43 -7.15 10.44
N ARG A 149 -19.88 -8.29 10.01
CA ARG A 149 -18.45 -8.50 9.81
C ARG A 149 -18.09 -8.54 8.33
N VAL A 150 -17.00 -7.87 7.95
CA VAL A 150 -16.41 -7.91 6.60
C VAL A 150 -14.95 -8.37 6.73
N ASP A 151 -14.64 -9.51 6.13
CA ASP A 151 -13.30 -10.08 6.07
C ASP A 151 -12.66 -9.71 4.74
N ILE A 152 -11.45 -9.14 4.74
CA ILE A 152 -10.72 -8.71 3.54
C ILE A 152 -9.31 -9.28 3.56
N ILE A 153 -8.90 -9.87 2.43
CA ILE A 153 -7.54 -10.34 2.19
C ILE A 153 -7.01 -9.67 0.92
N LEU A 154 -5.89 -8.95 1.04
CA LEU A 154 -5.18 -8.31 -0.05
C LEU A 154 -3.71 -8.70 -0.03
N LYS A 155 -3.19 -9.12 -1.18
CA LYS A 155 -1.78 -9.42 -1.39
C LYS A 155 -1.28 -8.77 -2.67
N CYS A 156 -0.24 -7.96 -2.56
CA CYS A 156 0.46 -7.35 -3.68
C CYS A 156 1.98 -7.46 -3.49
N LYS A 157 2.75 -7.38 -4.58
CA LYS A 157 4.20 -7.65 -4.61
C LYS A 157 5.00 -6.76 -3.66
N ASP A 158 4.74 -5.45 -3.68
CA ASP A 158 5.49 -4.43 -2.94
C ASP A 158 4.68 -3.85 -1.77
N LEU A 159 3.77 -4.66 -1.22
CA LEU A 159 2.89 -4.28 -0.12
C LEU A 159 2.91 -5.37 0.95
N ALA A 160 3.01 -4.97 2.22
CA ALA A 160 2.80 -5.92 3.32
C ALA A 160 1.38 -6.55 3.18
N PRO A 161 1.22 -7.88 3.29
CA PRO A 161 -0.09 -8.52 3.15
C PRO A 161 -1.08 -7.97 4.17
N ILE A 162 -2.31 -7.67 3.71
CA ILE A 162 -3.39 -7.16 4.55
C ILE A 162 -4.42 -8.28 4.67
N ALA A 163 -4.61 -8.81 5.88
CA ALA A 163 -5.66 -9.78 6.19
C ALA A 163 -6.39 -9.29 7.44
N VAL A 164 -7.62 -8.81 7.26
CA VAL A 164 -8.32 -8.04 8.29
C VAL A 164 -9.78 -8.43 8.39
N THR A 165 -10.29 -8.35 9.60
CA THR A 165 -11.70 -8.50 9.92
C THR A 165 -12.18 -7.16 10.45
N LEU A 166 -13.09 -6.53 9.72
CA LEU A 166 -13.66 -5.23 10.04
C LEU A 166 -15.13 -5.37 10.41
N TYR A 167 -15.62 -4.50 11.27
CA TYR A 167 -17.02 -4.47 11.67
C TYR A 167 -17.67 -3.21 11.11
N LYS A 168 -18.89 -3.38 10.56
CA LYS A 168 -19.71 -2.26 10.11
C LYS A 168 -20.03 -1.36 11.30
N GLY A 169 -19.94 -0.05 11.10
CA GLY A 169 -20.49 0.90 12.07
C GLY A 169 -21.97 0.64 12.25
N GLY A 170 -22.48 0.79 13.49
CA GLY A 170 -23.89 0.64 13.79
C GLY A 170 -24.75 1.39 12.77
N MET A 171 -25.67 0.65 12.15
CA MET A 171 -26.67 1.19 11.22
C MET A 171 -27.69 2.03 11.97
#